data_AF-A0A929UXL8-F1
#
_entry.id   AF-A0A929UXL8-F1
#
_cell.length_a   1.000
_cell.length_b   1.000
_cell.length_c   1.000
_cell.angle_alpha   90.00
_cell.angle_beta   90.00
_cell.angle_gamma   90.00
#
_symmetry.space_group_name_H-M   'P 1'
#
loop_
_entity.id
_entity.type
_entity.pdbx_description
1 polymer ?
#
loop_
_entity_poly.entity_id
_entity_poly.type
_entity_poly.pdbx_seq_one_letter_code
_entity_poly.pdbx_strand_id
1 'polypeptide(L)'
;YKDNPDTLEAIRESSNEMSATLRVSVKELNNQQSLNNFVKTDDLYKKYKDPNREPSFSGERQQAIKTVGSWVRLASIGGSIATVVFVVISSLVVFNTIRMAIFNRKDEIEMMKLIGAERSFIRGPFIVEAIMYGFIAAIIATVVGYGLLILAHDPMVKYGIPIDNLLNHLKMYGVLVFLSMILVGAAIGVASSWVATRKYLKL
;
A
#
# COMPACT_ATOMS: atom_id res chain seq x y z
N TYR A 1 -53.26 9.77 -26.93
CA TYR A 1 -52.35 8.99 -26.06
C TYR A 1 -51.79 7.71 -26.71
N LYS A 2 -52.26 7.29 -27.90
CA LYS A 2 -51.78 6.09 -28.61
C LYS A 2 -50.81 6.35 -29.79
N ASP A 3 -50.58 7.61 -30.14
CA ASP A 3 -49.82 8.02 -31.34
C ASP A 3 -48.58 8.88 -31.03
N ASN A 4 -48.11 8.91 -29.77
CA ASN A 4 -46.91 9.68 -29.44
C ASN A 4 -45.66 8.78 -29.60
N PRO A 5 -44.78 9.03 -30.60
CA PRO A 5 -43.66 8.15 -30.94
C PRO A 5 -42.75 7.85 -29.73
N ASP A 6 -42.50 8.84 -28.87
CA ASP A 6 -41.66 8.69 -27.67
C ASP A 6 -42.21 7.67 -26.66
N THR A 7 -43.54 7.55 -26.56
CA THR A 7 -44.19 6.60 -25.64
C THR A 7 -44.20 5.17 -26.17
N LEU A 8 -44.26 5.01 -27.50
CA LEU A 8 -44.15 3.70 -28.16
C LEU A 8 -42.70 3.19 -28.13
N GLU A 9 -41.73 4.09 -28.21
CA GLU A 9 -40.31 3.79 -28.07
C GLU A 9 -39.96 3.37 -26.63
N ALA A 10 -40.45 4.11 -25.63
CA ALA A 10 -40.27 3.75 -24.21
C ALA A 10 -40.89 2.39 -23.83
N ILE A 11 -42.03 2.01 -24.42
CA ILE A 11 -42.64 0.69 -24.20
C ILE A 11 -41.79 -0.43 -24.84
N ARG A 12 -41.24 -0.21 -26.05
CA ARG A 12 -40.32 -1.16 -26.69
C ARG A 12 -39.02 -1.30 -25.89
N GLU A 13 -38.51 -0.20 -25.34
CA GLU A 13 -37.32 -0.18 -24.50
C GLU A 13 -37.54 -0.86 -23.14
N SER A 14 -38.76 -0.79 -22.57
CA SER A 14 -39.13 -1.51 -21.34
C SER A 14 -39.20 -3.03 -21.49
N SER A 15 -39.36 -3.53 -22.72
CA SER A 15 -39.36 -4.97 -23.04
C SER A 15 -37.96 -5.55 -23.31
N ASN A 16 -36.93 -4.71 -23.25
CA ASN A 16 -35.55 -5.11 -23.48
C ASN A 16 -34.91 -5.62 -22.18
N GLU A 17 -34.54 -6.90 -22.14
CA GLU A 17 -33.92 -7.55 -20.98
C GLU A 17 -32.42 -7.20 -20.80
N MET A 18 -31.82 -6.46 -21.74
CA MET A 18 -30.44 -5.99 -21.60
C MET A 18 -30.35 -4.69 -20.79
N SER A 19 -29.40 -4.64 -19.85
CA SER A 19 -29.08 -3.42 -19.10
C SER A 19 -28.80 -2.26 -20.07
N ALA A 20 -29.57 -1.17 -19.96
CA ALA A 20 -29.41 0.07 -20.74
C ALA A 20 -28.05 0.76 -20.52
N THR A 21 -27.21 0.23 -19.63
CA THR A 21 -25.85 0.72 -19.38
C THR A 21 -24.85 -0.42 -19.48
N LEU A 22 -23.83 -0.23 -20.31
CA LEU A 22 -22.65 -1.07 -20.34
C LEU A 22 -21.63 -0.55 -19.33
N ARG A 23 -21.43 -1.27 -18.23
CA ARG A 23 -20.45 -0.92 -17.20
C ARG A 23 -19.11 -1.60 -17.50
N VAL A 24 -18.12 -0.82 -17.92
CA VAL A 24 -16.76 -1.30 -18.14
C VAL A 24 -15.90 -0.89 -16.94
N SER A 25 -15.36 -1.88 -16.22
CA SER A 25 -14.44 -1.64 -15.09
C SER A 25 -13.00 -1.57 -15.61
N VAL A 26 -12.38 -0.40 -15.46
CA VAL A 26 -11.02 -0.18 -15.92
C VAL A 26 -10.06 -0.58 -14.81
N LYS A 27 -9.18 -1.55 -15.08
CA LYS A 27 -8.19 -2.02 -14.09
C LYS A 27 -7.12 -0.96 -13.76
N GLU A 28 -6.87 -0.04 -14.69
CA GLU A 28 -5.91 1.05 -14.53
C GLU A 28 -6.49 2.40 -15.00
N LEU A 29 -6.64 3.34 -14.06
CA LEU A 29 -7.12 4.70 -14.36
C LEU A 29 -6.20 5.47 -15.33
N ASN A 30 -4.95 5.03 -15.47
CA ASN A 30 -3.90 5.70 -16.24
C ASN A 30 -3.89 5.32 -17.74
N ASN A 31 -4.52 4.22 -18.14
CA ASN A 31 -4.58 3.80 -19.54
C ASN A 31 -5.92 4.14 -20.19
N GLN A 32 -6.18 5.44 -20.36
CA GLN A 32 -7.36 5.94 -21.05
C GLN A 32 -7.28 5.77 -22.58
N GLN A 33 -6.08 5.46 -23.12
CA GLN A 33 -5.90 5.21 -24.56
C GLN A 33 -6.60 3.93 -24.99
N SER A 34 -6.52 2.86 -24.21
CA SER A 34 -7.24 1.61 -24.51
C SER A 34 -8.76 1.79 -24.55
N LEU A 35 -9.33 2.61 -23.65
CA LEU A 35 -10.77 2.95 -23.67
C LEU A 35 -11.13 3.85 -24.85
N ASN A 36 -10.30 4.83 -25.15
CA ASN A 36 -10.50 5.71 -26.30
C ASN A 36 -10.41 4.93 -27.62
N ASN A 37 -9.51 3.96 -27.70
CA ASN A 37 -9.37 3.08 -28.86
C ASN A 37 -10.54 2.10 -28.96
N PHE A 38 -10.98 1.52 -27.84
CA PHE A 38 -12.19 0.67 -27.82
C PHE A 38 -13.42 1.44 -28.33
N VAL A 39 -13.65 2.66 -27.82
CA VAL A 39 -14.77 3.51 -28.25
C VAL A 39 -14.65 4.01 -29.69
N LYS A 40 -13.43 4.12 -30.23
CA LYS A 40 -13.19 4.55 -31.62
C LYS A 40 -13.17 3.41 -32.64
N THR A 41 -12.81 2.19 -32.23
CA THR A 41 -12.56 1.07 -33.13
C THR A 41 -13.67 0.03 -33.10
N ASP A 42 -14.42 -0.09 -32.01
CA ASP A 42 -15.46 -1.11 -31.87
C ASP A 42 -16.74 -0.75 -32.64
N ASP A 43 -17.10 -1.58 -33.62
CA ASP A 43 -18.26 -1.37 -34.50
C ASP A 43 -19.60 -1.65 -33.81
N LEU A 44 -19.62 -2.53 -32.78
CA LEU A 44 -20.82 -2.80 -32.00
C LEU A 44 -21.14 -1.62 -31.08
N TYR A 45 -20.12 -1.02 -30.47
CA TYR A 45 -20.30 0.20 -29.67
C TYR A 45 -20.87 1.36 -30.52
N LYS A 46 -20.33 1.58 -31.73
CA LYS A 46 -20.83 2.63 -32.63
C LYS A 46 -22.28 2.40 -33.07
N LYS A 47 -22.68 1.14 -33.27
CA LYS A 47 -24.03 0.77 -33.73
C LYS A 47 -25.12 1.02 -32.69
N TYR A 48 -24.79 0.91 -31.40
CA TYR A 48 -25.75 1.02 -30.29
C TYR A 48 -25.47 2.20 -29.35
N LYS A 49 -24.63 3.16 -29.77
CA LYS A 49 -24.36 4.37 -29.00
C LYS A 49 -25.56 5.33 -29.08
N ASP A 50 -26.01 5.81 -27.93
CA ASP A 50 -26.96 6.92 -27.82
C ASP A 50 -26.31 8.22 -28.38
N PRO A 51 -26.88 8.85 -29.43
CA PRO A 51 -26.36 10.09 -30.00
C PRO A 51 -26.34 11.28 -29.04
N ASN A 52 -27.23 11.28 -28.04
CA ASN A 52 -27.45 12.40 -27.12
C ASN A 52 -26.67 12.26 -25.80
N ARG A 53 -25.94 11.15 -25.61
CA ARG A 53 -25.17 10.90 -24.37
C ARG A 53 -23.74 10.50 -24.69
N GLU A 54 -22.81 11.39 -24.35
CA GLU A 54 -21.40 11.05 -24.39
C GLU A 54 -21.03 10.02 -23.31
N PRO A 55 -20.03 9.14 -23.57
CA PRO A 55 -19.55 8.20 -22.57
C PRO A 55 -19.15 8.89 -21.26
N SER A 56 -19.44 8.27 -20.11
CA SER A 56 -19.17 8.85 -18.79
C SER A 56 -17.70 9.14 -18.51
N PHE A 57 -16.81 8.52 -19.29
CA PHE A 57 -15.37 8.74 -19.26
C PHE A 57 -14.92 9.82 -20.24
N SER A 58 -15.77 10.62 -20.91
CA SER A 58 -15.39 11.78 -21.75
C SER A 58 -15.74 13.12 -21.08
N GLY A 59 -15.28 14.24 -21.66
CA GLY A 59 -15.56 15.60 -21.18
C GLY A 59 -14.90 15.93 -19.83
N GLU A 60 -15.60 16.70 -18.99
CA GLU A 60 -15.11 17.20 -17.68
C GLU A 60 -14.76 16.08 -16.70
N ARG A 61 -15.44 14.93 -16.77
CA ARG A 61 -15.18 13.78 -15.90
C ARG A 61 -13.80 13.14 -16.16
N GLN A 62 -13.25 13.26 -17.37
CA GLN A 62 -11.87 12.83 -17.65
C GLN A 62 -10.86 13.61 -16.82
N GLN A 63 -11.09 14.92 -16.68
CA GLN A 63 -10.15 15.78 -15.96
C GLN A 63 -10.16 15.43 -14.47
N ALA A 64 -11.34 15.21 -13.88
CA ALA A 64 -11.45 14.71 -12.50
C ALA A 64 -10.73 13.36 -12.32
N ILE A 65 -10.93 12.41 -13.23
CA ILE A 65 -10.26 11.10 -13.18
C ILE A 65 -8.73 11.23 -13.33
N LYS A 66 -8.25 12.09 -14.23
CA LYS A 66 -6.81 12.35 -14.43
C LYS A 66 -6.18 13.02 -13.22
N THR A 67 -6.85 14.02 -12.64
CA THR A 67 -6.38 14.72 -11.44
C THR A 67 -6.27 13.73 -10.28
N VAL A 68 -7.34 12.99 -9.97
CA VAL A 68 -7.31 11.94 -8.92
C VAL A 68 -6.22 10.90 -9.20
N GLY A 69 -6.11 10.41 -10.43
CA GLY A 69 -5.09 9.45 -10.83
C GLY A 69 -3.65 9.98 -10.65
N SER A 70 -3.41 11.26 -10.95
CA SER A 70 -2.10 11.89 -10.77
C SER A 70 -1.73 12.04 -9.29
N TRP A 71 -2.67 12.42 -8.41
CA TRP A 71 -2.45 12.48 -6.96
C TRP A 71 -2.16 11.10 -6.37
N VAL A 72 -2.91 10.07 -6.78
CA VAL A 72 -2.66 8.69 -6.34
C VAL A 72 -1.28 8.23 -6.80
N ARG A 73 -0.87 8.56 -8.03
CA ARG A 73 0.47 8.21 -8.55
C ARG A 73 1.58 8.93 -7.78
N LEU A 74 1.42 10.22 -7.52
CA LEU A 74 2.36 11.01 -6.71
C LEU A 74 2.49 10.44 -5.31
N ALA A 75 1.37 10.11 -4.66
CA ALA A 75 1.36 9.47 -3.34
C ALA A 75 2.04 8.09 -3.37
N SER A 76 1.81 7.30 -4.42
CA SER A 76 2.41 5.96 -4.56
C SER A 76 3.93 6.02 -4.75
N ILE A 77 4.41 6.92 -5.61
CA ILE A 77 5.85 7.11 -5.87
C ILE A 77 6.54 7.78 -4.68
N GLY A 78 5.92 8.83 -4.12
CA GLY A 78 6.44 9.50 -2.93
C GLY A 78 6.51 8.55 -1.73
N GLY A 79 5.48 7.72 -1.53
CA GLY A 79 5.44 6.71 -0.49
C GLY A 79 6.52 5.64 -0.64
N SER A 80 6.78 5.16 -1.86
CA SER A 80 7.83 4.17 -2.10
C SER A 80 9.22 4.73 -1.84
N ILE A 81 9.50 5.97 -2.29
CA ILE A 81 10.78 6.65 -2.01
C ILE A 81 10.95 6.88 -0.51
N ALA A 82 9.91 7.39 0.17
CA ALA A 82 9.95 7.61 1.62
C ALA A 82 10.21 6.31 2.39
N THR A 83 9.60 5.21 1.96
CA THR A 83 9.82 3.88 2.57
C THR A 83 11.30 3.48 2.49
N VAL A 84 11.93 3.61 1.31
CA VAL A 84 13.35 3.28 1.14
C VAL A 84 14.23 4.15 2.04
N VAL A 85 13.96 5.46 2.09
CA VAL A 85 14.71 6.39 2.94
C VAL A 85 14.57 6.02 4.42
N PHE A 86 13.37 5.73 4.90
CA PHE A 86 13.15 5.33 6.29
C PHE A 86 13.83 4.00 6.64
N VAL A 87 13.84 3.03 5.73
CA VAL A 87 14.58 1.77 5.93
C VAL A 87 16.07 2.03 6.10
N VAL A 88 16.66 2.90 5.28
CA VAL A 88 18.08 3.28 5.40
C VAL A 88 18.36 3.97 6.74
N ILE A 89 17.54 4.96 7.12
CA ILE A 89 17.68 5.68 8.38
C ILE A 89 17.56 4.71 9.57
N SER A 90 16.52 3.87 9.58
CA SER A 90 16.32 2.87 10.63
C SER A 90 17.51 1.91 10.73
N SER A 91 18.03 1.45 9.60
CA SER A 91 19.22 0.60 9.56
C SER A 91 20.44 1.28 10.18
N LEU A 92 20.66 2.57 9.89
CA LEU A 92 21.76 3.35 10.47
C LEU A 92 21.61 3.53 11.98
N VAL A 93 20.39 3.78 12.46
CA VAL A 93 20.09 3.90 13.89
C VAL A 93 20.39 2.58 14.60
N VAL A 94 19.84 1.46 14.13
CA VAL A 94 20.08 0.12 14.71
C VAL A 94 21.57 -0.21 14.72
N PHE A 95 22.25 0.07 13.62
CA PHE A 95 23.70 -0.12 13.50
C PHE A 95 24.50 0.67 14.55
N ASN A 96 24.13 1.92 14.80
CA ASN A 96 24.80 2.76 15.80
C ASN A 96 24.49 2.29 17.22
N THR A 97 23.26 1.89 17.49
CA THR A 97 22.85 1.33 18.78
C THR A 97 23.63 0.06 19.10
N ILE A 98 23.76 -0.87 18.15
CA ILE A 98 24.53 -2.11 18.36
C ILE A 98 26.01 -1.80 18.61
N ARG A 99 26.60 -0.84 17.89
CA ARG A 99 27.99 -0.43 18.16
C ARG A 99 28.16 0.08 19.58
N MET A 100 27.24 0.93 20.04
CA MET A 100 27.26 1.45 21.40
C MET A 100 27.09 0.33 22.43
N ALA A 101 26.18 -0.61 22.20
CA ALA A 101 25.95 -1.75 23.07
C ALA A 101 27.18 -2.68 23.16
N ILE A 102 27.86 -2.95 22.04
CA ILE A 102 29.12 -3.71 22.02
C ILE A 102 30.21 -2.98 22.82
N PHE A 103 30.34 -1.67 22.65
CA PHE A 103 31.34 -0.87 23.38
C PHE A 103 31.11 -0.94 24.89
N ASN A 104 29.85 -0.84 25.34
CA ASN A 104 29.49 -0.90 26.75
C ASN A 104 29.72 -2.29 27.37
N ARG A 105 29.73 -3.35 26.56
CA ARG A 105 29.93 -4.74 27.01
C ARG A 105 31.29 -5.31 26.60
N LYS A 106 32.25 -4.44 26.26
CA LYS A 106 33.56 -4.86 25.71
C LYS A 106 34.30 -5.84 26.64
N ASP A 107 34.25 -5.60 27.96
CA ASP A 107 35.01 -6.39 28.94
C ASP A 107 34.40 -7.79 29.09
N GLU A 108 33.06 -7.89 29.10
CA GLU A 108 32.35 -9.18 29.08
C GLU A 108 32.67 -9.97 27.80
N ILE A 109 32.67 -9.30 26.64
CA ILE A 109 32.99 -9.92 25.35
C ILE A 109 34.44 -10.41 25.31
N GLU A 110 35.37 -9.67 25.90
CA GLU A 110 36.78 -10.07 26.02
C GLU A 110 36.93 -11.31 26.90
N MET A 111 36.26 -11.36 28.05
CA MET A 111 36.23 -12.56 28.89
C MET A 111 35.67 -13.78 28.15
N MET A 112 34.56 -13.60 27.40
CA MET A 112 33.99 -14.68 26.58
C MET A 112 34.97 -15.18 25.51
N LYS A 113 35.77 -14.29 24.91
CA LYS A 113 36.80 -14.68 23.94
C LYS A 113 37.94 -15.47 24.59
N LEU A 114 38.35 -15.13 25.81
CA LEU A 114 39.43 -15.80 26.54
C LEU A 114 39.11 -17.26 26.86
N ILE A 115 37.84 -17.57 27.10
CA ILE A 115 37.36 -18.96 27.33
C ILE A 115 37.02 -19.71 26.02
N GLY A 116 37.30 -19.11 24.86
CA GLY A 116 37.08 -19.73 23.55
C GLY A 116 35.62 -19.75 23.09
N ALA A 117 34.77 -18.83 23.56
CA ALA A 117 33.36 -18.81 23.18
C ALA A 117 33.17 -18.57 21.67
N GLU A 118 32.17 -19.24 21.10
CA GLU A 118 31.84 -19.12 19.69
C GLU A 118 31.32 -17.71 19.35
N ARG A 119 31.65 -17.20 18.16
CA ARG A 119 31.21 -15.86 17.69
C ARG A 119 29.68 -15.70 17.66
N SER A 120 28.94 -16.79 17.48
CA SER A 120 27.48 -16.84 17.53
C SER A 120 26.96 -16.56 18.94
N PHE A 121 27.63 -17.09 19.98
CA PHE A 121 27.28 -16.84 21.38
C PHE A 121 27.44 -15.36 21.76
N ILE A 122 28.50 -14.71 21.26
CA ILE A 122 28.73 -13.26 21.46
C ILE A 122 27.68 -12.41 20.72
N ARG A 123 27.19 -12.88 19.56
CA ARG A 123 26.22 -12.14 18.73
C ARG A 123 24.75 -12.38 19.10
N GLY A 124 24.46 -13.50 19.76
CA GLY A 124 23.11 -13.93 20.13
C GLY A 124 22.28 -12.84 20.83
N PRO A 125 22.78 -12.20 21.90
CA PRO A 125 22.04 -11.16 22.62
C PRO A 125 21.61 -9.99 21.72
N PHE A 126 22.48 -9.54 20.82
CA PHE A 126 22.19 -8.43 19.92
C PHE A 126 21.14 -8.77 18.85
N ILE A 127 21.10 -10.03 18.41
CA ILE A 127 20.07 -10.50 17.48
C ILE A 127 18.71 -10.54 18.17
N VAL A 128 18.67 -11.01 19.42
CA VAL A 128 17.43 -11.04 20.23
C VAL A 128 16.91 -9.62 20.48
N GLU A 129 17.80 -8.68 20.84
CA GLU A 129 17.43 -7.27 20.97
C GLU A 129 16.83 -6.71 19.66
N ALA A 130 17.44 -6.99 18.51
CA ALA A 130 16.93 -6.53 17.21
C ALA A 130 15.52 -7.08 16.90
N ILE A 131 15.26 -8.36 17.21
CA ILE A 131 13.94 -8.97 17.04
C ILE A 131 12.91 -8.32 17.97
N MET A 132 13.28 -8.06 19.22
CA MET A 132 12.43 -7.37 20.19
C MET A 132 12.05 -5.96 19.74
N TYR A 133 13.01 -5.19 19.18
CA TYR A 133 12.70 -3.89 18.60
C TYR A 133 11.72 -3.99 17.43
N GLY A 134 11.88 -4.98 16.55
CA GLY A 134 10.94 -5.23 15.44
C GLY A 134 9.53 -5.56 15.93
N PHE A 135 9.41 -6.37 16.98
CA PHE A 135 8.13 -6.73 17.59
C PHE A 135 7.42 -5.51 18.20
N ILE A 136 8.13 -4.74 19.02
CA ILE A 136 7.58 -3.53 19.66
C ILE A 136 7.18 -2.50 18.59
N ALA A 137 8.01 -2.31 17.56
CA ALA A 137 7.71 -1.40 16.46
C ALA A 137 6.44 -1.82 15.69
N ALA A 138 6.24 -3.11 15.44
CA ALA A 138 5.05 -3.61 14.77
C ALA A 138 3.77 -3.35 15.58
N ILE A 139 3.82 -3.50 16.91
CA ILE A 139 2.69 -3.20 17.81
C ILE A 139 2.37 -1.71 17.72
N ILE A 140 3.36 -0.84 17.93
CA ILE A 140 3.17 0.60 17.92
C ILE A 140 2.63 1.06 16.55
N ALA A 141 3.23 0.59 15.45
CA ALA A 141 2.83 0.98 14.11
C ALA A 141 1.40 0.52 13.78
N THR A 142 0.99 -0.66 14.26
CA THR A 142 -0.38 -1.16 14.07
C THR A 142 -1.39 -0.34 14.86
N VAL A 143 -1.11 -0.04 16.13
CA VAL A 143 -1.98 0.77 16.99
C VAL A 143 -2.12 2.18 16.42
N VAL A 144 -1.00 2.82 16.09
CA VAL A 144 -0.99 4.19 15.54
C VAL A 144 -1.65 4.21 14.16
N GLY A 145 -1.33 3.27 13.27
CA GLY A 145 -1.90 3.19 11.93
C GLY A 145 -3.41 2.98 11.94
N TYR A 146 -3.89 2.02 12.73
CA TYR A 146 -5.33 1.78 12.88
C TYR A 146 -6.05 2.94 13.57
N GLY A 147 -5.44 3.53 14.60
CA GLY A 147 -5.97 4.71 15.28
C GLY A 147 -6.13 5.91 14.36
N LEU A 148 -5.12 6.20 13.53
CA LEU A 148 -5.19 7.26 12.52
C LEU A 148 -6.27 7.01 11.48
N LEU A 149 -6.48 5.77 11.05
CA LEU A 149 -7.53 5.42 10.09
C LEU A 149 -8.93 5.65 10.66
N ILE A 150 -9.16 5.33 11.93
CA ILE A 150 -10.44 5.61 12.60
C ILE A 150 -10.66 7.12 12.72
N LEU A 151 -9.64 7.88 13.13
CA LEU A 151 -9.74 9.33 13.26
C LEU A 151 -9.98 10.02 11.90
N ALA A 152 -9.42 9.46 10.83
CA ALA A 152 -9.59 9.96 9.47
C ALA A 152 -10.88 9.47 8.79
N HIS A 153 -11.64 8.56 9.42
CA HIS A 153 -12.82 7.94 8.83
C HIS A 153 -13.89 8.98 8.44
N ASP A 154 -14.40 9.71 9.43
CA ASP A 154 -15.51 10.65 9.27
C ASP A 154 -15.22 11.76 8.24
N PRO A 155 -14.06 12.45 8.25
CA PRO A 155 -13.78 13.46 7.25
C PRO A 155 -13.70 12.85 5.85
N MET A 156 -13.10 11.67 5.69
CA MET A 156 -12.92 11.09 4.36
C MET A 156 -14.22 10.51 3.78
N VAL A 157 -15.12 9.94 4.61
CA VAL A 157 -16.47 9.55 4.16
C VAL A 157 -17.26 10.78 3.71
N LYS A 158 -17.13 11.91 4.41
CA LYS A 158 -17.75 13.19 4.00
C LYS A 158 -17.25 13.68 2.63
N TYR A 159 -15.99 13.42 2.29
CA TYR A 159 -15.44 13.70 0.96
C TYR A 159 -15.76 12.64 -0.10
N GLY A 160 -16.59 11.64 0.23
CA GLY A 160 -17.01 10.59 -0.70
C GLY A 160 -15.95 9.51 -0.95
N ILE A 161 -14.94 9.40 -0.08
CA ILE A 161 -13.90 8.36 -0.17
C ILE A 161 -14.38 7.12 0.59
N PRO A 162 -14.55 5.96 -0.08
CA PRO A 162 -15.11 4.76 0.56
C PRO A 162 -14.05 4.01 1.39
N ILE A 163 -13.78 4.50 2.61
CA ILE A 163 -12.79 3.92 3.53
C ILE A 163 -13.23 2.61 4.17
N ASP A 164 -14.53 2.36 4.23
CA ASP A 164 -15.08 1.13 4.82
C ASP A 164 -14.45 -0.14 4.19
N ASN A 165 -14.19 -0.10 2.88
CA ASN A 165 -13.53 -1.19 2.18
C ASN A 165 -12.12 -1.44 2.72
N LEU A 166 -11.35 -0.38 2.97
CA LEU A 166 -10.00 -0.47 3.53
C LEU A 166 -10.04 -0.99 4.96
N LEU A 167 -10.93 -0.46 5.80
CA LEU A 167 -11.09 -0.92 7.19
C LEU A 167 -11.49 -2.39 7.27
N ASN A 168 -12.39 -2.84 6.40
CA ASN A 168 -12.81 -4.24 6.33
C ASN A 168 -11.65 -5.15 5.90
N HIS A 169 -10.85 -4.74 4.91
CA HIS A 169 -9.64 -5.49 4.53
C HIS A 169 -8.63 -5.55 5.68
N LEU A 170 -8.42 -4.45 6.41
CA LEU A 170 -7.54 -4.43 7.57
C LEU A 170 -8.07 -5.32 8.70
N LYS A 171 -9.39 -5.39 8.92
CA LYS A 171 -9.97 -6.30 9.91
C LYS A 171 -9.79 -7.77 9.51
N MET A 172 -9.97 -8.08 8.23
CA MET A 172 -9.85 -9.45 7.72
C MET A 172 -8.40 -9.94 7.67
N TYR A 173 -7.48 -9.11 7.20
CA TYR A 173 -6.07 -9.46 6.99
C TYR A 173 -5.12 -8.87 8.04
N GLY A 174 -5.64 -8.24 9.10
CA GLY A 174 -4.84 -7.48 10.06
C GLY A 174 -3.78 -8.32 10.77
N VAL A 175 -4.10 -9.56 11.12
CA VAL A 175 -3.12 -10.49 11.72
C VAL A 175 -1.98 -10.81 10.76
N LEU A 176 -2.29 -11.02 9.47
CA LEU A 176 -1.30 -11.31 8.44
C LEU A 176 -0.39 -10.09 8.20
N VAL A 177 -0.96 -8.89 8.17
CA VAL A 177 -0.21 -7.64 8.07
C VAL A 177 0.68 -7.43 9.29
N PHE A 178 0.18 -7.67 10.50
CA PHE A 178 0.97 -7.55 11.72
C PHE A 178 2.15 -8.53 11.75
N LEU A 179 1.93 -9.80 11.38
CA LEU A 179 2.99 -10.79 11.29
C LEU A 179 4.02 -10.44 10.23
N SER A 180 3.59 -9.94 9.07
CA SER A 180 4.52 -9.53 8.01
C SER A 180 5.36 -8.31 8.43
N MET A 181 4.79 -7.37 9.20
CA MET A 181 5.53 -6.24 9.77
C MET A 181 6.61 -6.71 10.76
N ILE A 182 6.30 -7.66 11.64
CA ILE A 182 7.31 -8.23 12.55
C ILE A 182 8.42 -8.90 11.74
N LEU A 183 8.07 -9.70 10.74
CA LEU A 183 9.03 -10.45 9.95
C LEU A 183 9.94 -9.52 9.16
N VAL A 184 9.38 -8.51 8.49
CA VAL A 184 10.15 -7.50 7.75
C VAL A 184 11.01 -6.65 8.69
N GLY A 185 10.45 -6.19 9.81
CA GLY A 185 11.18 -5.40 10.80
C GLY A 185 12.34 -6.17 11.42
N ALA A 186 12.12 -7.43 11.80
CA ALA A 186 13.17 -8.32 12.28
C ALA A 186 14.23 -8.59 11.21
N ALA A 187 13.82 -8.86 9.96
CA ALA A 187 14.75 -9.09 8.85
C ALA A 187 15.65 -7.87 8.60
N ILE A 188 15.08 -6.66 8.61
CA ILE A 188 15.84 -5.42 8.49
C ILE A 188 16.80 -5.28 9.67
N GLY A 189 16.31 -5.42 10.91
CA GLY A 189 17.15 -5.29 12.11
C GLY A 189 18.32 -6.28 12.15
N VAL A 190 18.06 -7.54 11.78
CA VAL A 190 19.09 -8.59 11.67
C VAL A 190 20.07 -8.30 10.55
N ALA A 191 19.60 -7.90 9.36
CA ALA A 191 20.48 -7.54 8.25
C ALA A 191 21.38 -6.34 8.61
N SER A 192 20.82 -5.30 9.23
CA SER A 192 21.56 -4.13 9.72
C SER A 192 22.60 -4.51 10.77
N SER A 193 22.21 -5.35 11.74
CA SER A 193 23.10 -5.90 12.77
C SER A 193 24.23 -6.73 12.19
N TRP A 194 23.93 -7.58 11.21
CA TRP A 194 24.91 -8.44 10.55
C TRP A 194 25.94 -7.63 9.76
N VAL A 195 25.50 -6.60 9.03
CA VAL A 195 26.40 -5.67 8.34
C VAL A 195 27.25 -4.89 9.35
N ALA A 196 26.67 -4.45 10.48
CA ALA A 196 27.38 -3.75 11.55
C ALA A 196 28.49 -4.61 12.15
N THR A 197 28.14 -5.81 12.58
CA THR A 197 29.09 -6.73 13.21
C THR A 197 30.17 -7.18 12.23
N ARG A 198 29.86 -7.39 10.95
CA ARG A 198 30.91 -7.70 9.95
C ARG A 198 31.88 -6.54 9.73
N LYS A 199 31.42 -5.28 9.80
CA LYS A 199 32.25 -4.10 9.53
C LYS A 199 33.12 -3.66 10.72
N TYR A 200 32.62 -3.81 11.96
CA TYR A 200 33.30 -3.32 13.17
C TYR A 200 33.89 -4.42 14.05
N LEU A 201 33.38 -5.65 13.93
CA LEU A 201 33.92 -6.82 14.61
C LEU A 201 34.92 -7.53 13.69
N LYS A 202 35.84 -6.75 13.12
CA LYS A 202 37.08 -7.27 12.54
C LYS A 202 37.82 -8.00 13.67
N LEU A 203 37.63 -9.32 13.71
CA LEU A 203 38.76 -10.23 13.84
C LEU A 203 39.52 -10.19 12.52
#